data_AF-A0A4U2ZZI1-F1
#
_entry.id   AF-A0A4U2ZZI1-F1
#
_cell.length_a   1.000
_cell.length_b   1.000
_cell.length_c   1.000
_cell.angle_alpha   90.00
_cell.angle_beta   90.00
_cell.angle_gamma   90.00
#
_symmetry.space_group_name_H-M   'P 1'
#
loop_
_entity.id
_entity.type
_entity.pdbx_description
1 polymer ?
#
loop_
_entity_poly.entity_id
_entity_poly.type
_entity_poly.pdbx_seq_one_letter_code
_entity_poly.pdbx_strand_id
1 'polypeptide(L)'
;EAMNVDPDDTHTVTVEMFDWSSGSPVLLPLVDPSTQTLAPNRYVTFRSAALPPGLFAYEVRIIRSKDRDVVTNVFGLSAIVFNPQEGNNVLQHDLAKLDLK
;
A
#
# COMPACT_ATOMS: atom_id res chain seq x y z
N GLU A 1 1.34 5.20 -4.44
CA GLU A 1 0.45 6.37 -4.42
C GLU A 1 -0.96 5.91 -4.07
N ALA A 2 -1.83 6.79 -3.60
CA ALA A 2 -3.24 6.48 -3.36
C ALA A 2 -4.12 7.55 -4.02
N MET A 3 -5.17 7.13 -4.72
CA MET A 3 -6.11 8.02 -5.38
C MET A 3 -7.52 7.77 -4.85
N ASN A 4 -8.19 8.86 -4.48
CA ASN A 4 -9.61 8.87 -4.23
C ASN A 4 -10.34 9.23 -5.53
N VAL A 5 -10.98 8.25 -6.16
CA VAL A 5 -11.82 8.43 -7.36
C VAL A 5 -13.30 8.69 -7.03
N ASP A 6 -13.63 8.73 -5.75
CA ASP A 6 -14.95 9.08 -5.25
C ASP A 6 -15.24 10.57 -5.55
N PRO A 7 -16.41 10.92 -6.13
CA PRO A 7 -16.72 12.28 -6.53
C PRO A 7 -17.19 13.19 -5.38
N ASP A 8 -17.66 12.61 -4.28
CA ASP A 8 -18.31 13.35 -3.19
C ASP A 8 -17.79 13.00 -1.80
N ASP A 9 -17.25 11.80 -1.63
CA ASP A 9 -16.85 11.29 -0.33
C ASP A 9 -15.34 11.42 -0.06
N THR A 10 -15.01 11.81 1.17
CA THR A 10 -13.62 11.85 1.65
C THR A 10 -13.24 10.52 2.27
N HIS A 11 -12.03 10.03 1.97
CA HIS A 11 -11.52 8.76 2.46
C HIS A 11 -10.18 8.93 3.19
N THR A 12 -10.05 8.31 4.36
CA THR A 12 -8.78 8.27 5.09
C THR A 12 -8.09 6.93 4.86
N VAL A 13 -6.85 7.00 4.40
CA VAL A 13 -5.98 5.88 4.07
C VAL A 13 -4.73 5.94 4.95
N THR A 14 -4.33 4.78 5.47
CA THR A 14 -3.04 4.59 6.13
C THR A 14 -2.16 3.72 5.26
N VAL A 15 -0.93 4.15 5.03
CA VAL A 15 0.10 3.40 4.31
C VAL A 15 1.24 3.09 5.25
N GLU A 16 1.64 1.83 5.25
CA GLU A 16 2.81 1.32 5.96
C GLU A 16 3.72 0.59 4.97
N MET A 17 5.02 0.58 5.24
CA MET A 17 5.98 -0.15 4.44
C MET A 17 6.83 -1.02 5.37
N PHE A 18 7.10 -2.26 4.99
CA PHE A 18 7.84 -3.21 5.79
C PHE A 18 8.98 -3.82 4.98
N ASP A 19 10.13 -3.99 5.62
CA ASP A 19 11.23 -4.82 5.17
C ASP A 19 11.02 -6.26 5.65
N TRP A 20 11.06 -7.21 4.72
CA TRP A 20 10.96 -8.65 4.98
C TRP A 20 12.29 -9.38 4.83
N SER A 21 13.38 -8.65 4.58
CA SER A 21 14.70 -9.21 4.31
C SER A 21 15.26 -10.06 5.46
N SER A 22 14.78 -9.82 6.69
CA SER A 22 15.13 -10.62 7.87
C SER A 22 14.32 -11.92 8.02
N GLY A 23 13.30 -12.14 7.18
CA GLY A 23 12.28 -13.17 7.38
C GLY A 23 11.16 -12.75 8.34
N SER A 24 11.22 -11.54 8.90
CA SER A 24 10.18 -10.94 9.75
C SER A 24 9.91 -9.49 9.30
N PRO A 25 8.69 -8.96 9.52
CA PRO A 25 8.34 -7.62 9.08
C PRO A 25 8.99 -6.56 9.97
N VAL A 26 9.80 -5.69 9.38
CA VAL A 26 10.42 -4.53 10.03
C VAL A 26 9.86 -3.25 9.41
N LEU A 27 9.18 -2.42 10.20
CA LEU A 27 8.56 -1.19 9.69
C LEU A 27 9.63 -0.23 9.13
N LEU A 28 9.42 0.24 7.91
CA LEU A 28 10.23 1.24 7.23
C LEU A 28 9.60 2.62 7.38
N PRO A 29 10.37 3.65 7.79
CA PRO A 29 9.85 4.99 7.96
C PRO A 29 9.48 5.62 6.62
N LEU A 30 8.34 6.30 6.60
CA LEU A 30 7.91 7.15 5.50
C LEU A 30 8.34 8.60 5.74
N VAL A 31 8.63 9.32 4.66
CA VAL A 31 8.88 10.77 4.68
C VAL A 31 7.56 11.53 4.80
N ASP A 32 6.55 11.05 4.09
CA ASP A 32 5.20 11.62 4.14
C ASP A 32 4.41 10.99 5.30
N PRO A 33 3.39 11.69 5.86
CA PRO A 33 2.55 11.13 6.91
C PRO A 33 1.95 9.78 6.49
N SER A 34 2.03 8.77 7.38
CA SER A 34 1.52 7.43 7.09
C SER A 34 0.01 7.41 6.91
N THR A 35 -0.72 8.27 7.63
CA THR A 35 -2.17 8.41 7.50
C THR A 35 -2.49 9.74 6.83
N GLN A 36 -3.24 9.68 5.74
CA GLN A 36 -3.69 10.86 5.01
C GLN A 36 -5.18 10.77 4.69
N THR A 37 -5.81 11.94 4.67
CA THR A 37 -7.21 12.10 4.28
C THR A 37 -7.26 12.64 2.85
N LEU A 38 -7.87 11.87 1.95
CA LEU A 38 -7.97 12.18 0.53
C LEU A 38 -9.35 12.78 0.25
N ALA A 39 -9.37 14.05 -0.15
CA ALA A 39 -10.57 14.71 -0.66
C ALA A 39 -11.06 14.04 -1.97
N PRO A 40 -12.31 14.28 -2.39
CA PRO A 40 -12.84 13.74 -3.64
C PRO A 40 -11.98 14.05 -4.87
N ASN A 41 -11.82 13.09 -5.77
CA ASN A 41 -11.02 13.20 -7.00
C ASN A 41 -9.57 13.68 -6.78
N ARG A 42 -8.92 13.31 -5.67
CA ARG A 42 -7.54 13.68 -5.36
C ARG A 42 -6.65 12.47 -5.15
N TYR A 43 -5.38 12.62 -5.49
CA TYR A 43 -4.33 11.65 -5.17
C TYR A 43 -3.31 12.23 -4.20
N VAL A 44 -2.65 11.34 -3.47
CA VAL A 44 -1.50 11.65 -2.62
C VAL A 44 -0.40 10.63 -2.86
N THR A 45 0.84 11.09 -2.73
CA THR A 45 2.03 10.25 -2.83
C THR A 45 2.56 9.97 -1.43
N PHE A 46 3.06 8.74 -1.23
CA PHE A 46 3.75 8.32 -0.01
C PHE A 46 5.16 7.90 -0.41
N ARG A 47 6.17 8.58 0.13
CA ARG A 47 7.58 8.28 -0.13
C ARG A 47 8.19 7.63 1.10
N SER A 48 8.95 6.57 0.89
CA SER A 48 9.81 6.03 1.93
C SER A 48 10.99 6.96 2.18
N ALA A 49 11.61 6.84 3.36
CA ALA A 49 12.98 7.32 3.53
C ALA A 49 13.95 6.54 2.62
N ALA A 50 15.23 6.93 2.64
CA ALA A 50 16.27 6.16 1.97
C ALA A 50 16.24 4.70 2.46
N LEU A 51 16.15 3.77 1.52
CA LEU A 51 16.04 2.34 1.83
C LEU A 51 17.37 1.80 2.37
N PRO A 52 17.35 0.87 3.34
CA PRO A 52 18.57 0.23 3.82
C PRO A 52 19.32 -0.50 2.69
N PRO A 53 20.67 -0.49 2.66
CA PRO A 53 21.46 -1.13 1.61
C PRO A 53 21.26 -2.66 1.47
N GLY A 54 20.73 -3.32 2.51
CA GLY A 54 20.46 -4.76 2.54
C GLY A 54 19.01 -5.15 2.27
N LEU A 55 18.14 -4.18 1.95
CA LEU A 55 16.74 -4.46 1.67
C LEU A 55 16.61 -5.19 0.34
N PHE A 56 16.10 -6.42 0.37
CA PHE A 56 15.84 -7.25 -0.81
C PHE A 56 14.38 -7.64 -1.00
N ALA A 57 13.57 -7.61 0.06
CA ALA A 57 12.15 -7.89 0.02
C ALA A 57 11.38 -6.86 0.85
N TYR A 58 10.36 -6.25 0.27
CA TYR A 58 9.52 -5.29 0.99
C TYR A 58 8.04 -5.51 0.72
N GLU A 59 7.21 -5.04 1.66
CA GLU A 59 5.75 -5.03 1.58
C GLU A 59 5.26 -3.60 1.78
N VAL A 60 4.25 -3.18 1.02
CA VAL A 60 3.48 -1.96 1.28
C VAL A 60 2.07 -2.39 1.67
N ARG A 61 1.61 -1.94 2.85
CA ARG A 61 0.24 -2.18 3.34
C ARG A 61 -0.57 -0.92 3.22
N ILE A 62 -1.76 -1.04 2.64
CA ILE A 62 -2.73 0.05 2.50
C ILE A 62 -3.98 -0.33 3.30
N ILE A 63 -4.33 0.49 4.28
CA ILE A 63 -5.43 0.28 5.22
C ILE A 63 -6.45 1.40 5.02
N ARG A 64 -7.74 1.05 4.85
CA ARG A 64 -8.82 2.04 4.78
C ARG A 64 -9.57 2.10 6.11
N SER A 65 -9.68 3.28 6.68
CA SER A 65 -10.25 3.48 8.02
C SER A 65 -11.74 3.16 8.17
N LYS A 66 -12.54 3.32 7.10
CA LYS A 66 -13.96 2.93 7.05
C LYS A 66 -14.15 1.41 6.91
N ASP A 67 -13.21 0.72 6.25
CA ASP A 67 -13.19 -0.74 6.06
C ASP A 67 -11.96 -1.33 6.75
N ARG A 68 -11.89 -1.25 8.08
CA ARG A 68 -10.71 -1.70 8.86
C ARG A 68 -10.40 -3.19 8.70
N ASP A 69 -11.37 -3.95 8.21
CA ASP A 69 -11.24 -5.39 7.96
C ASP A 69 -10.63 -5.71 6.58
N VAL A 70 -10.34 -4.69 5.74
CA VAL A 70 -9.74 -4.86 4.42
C VAL A 70 -8.36 -4.22 4.37
N VAL A 71 -7.36 -5.06 4.13
CA VAL A 71 -5.95 -4.68 3.98
C VAL A 71 -5.50 -5.09 2.58
N THR A 72 -5.01 -4.12 1.80
CA THR A 72 -4.47 -4.37 0.46
C THR A 72 -2.95 -4.28 0.52
N ASN A 73 -2.26 -5.36 0.18
CA ASN A 73 -0.80 -5.45 0.27
C ASN A 73 -0.15 -5.67 -1.09
N VAL A 74 1.02 -5.05 -1.29
CA VAL A 74 1.86 -5.26 -2.47
C VAL A 74 3.26 -5.63 -2.00
N PHE A 75 3.85 -6.68 -2.58
CA PHE A 75 5.22 -7.12 -2.31
C PHE A 75 6.15 -6.78 -3.48
N GLY A 76 7.39 -6.40 -3.18
CA GLY A 76 8.42 -6.15 -4.19
C GLY A 76 9.77 -6.73 -3.80
N LEU A 77 10.57 -7.09 -4.80
CA LEU A 77 11.96 -7.55 -4.64
C LEU A 77 12.90 -6.49 -5.22
N SER A 78 13.96 -6.10 -4.50
CA SER A 78 14.85 -5.00 -4.93
C SER A 78 15.97 -5.42 -5.90
N ALA A 79 16.27 -6.72 -5.99
CA ALA A 79 17.47 -7.25 -6.66
C ALA A 79 17.25 -7.87 -8.05
N ILE A 80 16.02 -7.89 -8.55
CA ILE A 80 15.69 -8.40 -9.88
C ILE A 80 15.21 -7.21 -10.70
N VAL A 81 15.62 -7.09 -11.97
CA VAL A 81 15.03 -6.13 -12.92
C VAL A 81 13.53 -6.41 -12.95
N PHE A 82 12.81 -5.66 -12.13
CA PHE A 82 11.39 -5.83 -11.93
C PHE A 82 10.76 -5.19 -13.15
N ASN A 83 10.33 -6.00 -14.11
CA ASN A 83 9.31 -5.56 -15.03
C ASN A 83 8.07 -5.46 -14.14
N PRO A 84 7.59 -4.25 -13.75
CA PRO A 84 6.43 -4.12 -12.90
C PRO A 84 5.34 -4.94 -13.56
N GLN A 85 4.98 -6.07 -12.94
CA GLN A 85 3.69 -6.65 -13.22
C GLN A 85 2.76 -5.57 -12.71
N GLU A 86 2.19 -4.79 -13.65
CA GLU A 86 0.96 -4.07 -13.40
C GLU A 86 0.00 -5.15 -12.91
N GLY A 87 -0.04 -5.35 -11.59
CA GLY A 87 -1.08 -6.15 -10.98
C GLY A 87 -2.36 -5.52 -11.50
N ASN A 88 -3.22 -6.32 -12.14
CA ASN A 88 -4.51 -5.87 -12.62
C ASN A 88 -5.12 -4.99 -11.52
N ASN A 89 -5.08 -3.67 -11.71
CA ASN A 89 -5.51 -2.72 -10.70
C ASN A 89 -7.03 -2.86 -10.67
N VAL A 90 -7.51 -3.79 -9.86
CA VAL A 90 -8.93 -4.00 -9.65
C VAL A 90 -9.36 -3.05 -8.55
N LEU A 91 -10.48 -2.38 -8.76
CA LEU A 91 -11.04 -1.53 -7.73
C LEU A 91 -11.45 -2.44 -6.57
N GLN A 92 -11.42 -1.95 -5.33
CA GLN A 92 -11.77 -2.81 -4.18
C GLN A 92 -13.18 -3.41 -4.31
N HIS A 93 -14.11 -2.70 -4.97
CA HIS A 93 -15.45 -3.22 -5.23
C HIS A 93 -15.48 -4.36 -6.28
N ASP A 94 -14.39 -4.59 -6.99
CA ASP A 94 -14.23 -5.69 -7.94
C ASP A 94 -13.57 -6.92 -7.30
N LEU A 95 -13.15 -6.84 -6.02
CA LEU A 95 -12.64 -8.00 -5.28
C LEU A 95 -13.81 -8.91 -4.87
N ALA A 96 -13.75 -10.17 -5.29
CA ALA A 96 -14.71 -11.19 -4.87
C ALA A 96 -14.38 -11.72 -3.46
N LYS A 97 -15.40 -11.85 -2.61
CA LYS A 97 -15.27 -12.47 -1.28
C LYS A 97 -15.07 -13.98 -1.43
N LEU A 98 -14.01 -14.51 -0.82
CA LEU A 98 -13.78 -15.95 -0.68
C LEU A 98 -14.36 -16.43 0.65
N ASP A 99 -15.41 -17.23 0.61
CA ASP A 99 -15.88 -17.97 1.78
C ASP A 99 -15.07 -19.28 1.88
N LEU A 100 -14.21 -19.36 2.90
CA LEU A 100 -13.47 -20.58 3.21
C LEU A 100 -14.39 -21.56 3.98
N LYS A 101 -14.41 -22.83 3.54
CA LYS A 101 -15.14 -23.92 4.19
C LYS A 101 -14.36 -24.51 5.36
#